data_AF-X0UV76-F1
#
_entry.id   AF-X0UV76-F1
#
_cell.length_a   1.000
_cell.length_b   1.000
_cell.length_c   1.000
_cell.angle_alpha   90.00
_cell.angle_beta   90.00
_cell.angle_gamma   90.00
#
_symmetry.space_group_name_H-M   'P 1'
#
loop_
_entity.id
_entity.type
_entity.pdbx_description
1 polymer ?
#
loop_
_entity_poly.entity_id
_entity_poly.type
_entity_poly.pdbx_seq_one_letter_code
_entity_poly.pdbx_strand_id
1 'polypeptide(L)' 'MRWAAATALGELKDSRAMGPLTAALEDEAEGVRQAASVALEKIEESADDAL' A
#
# COMPACT_ATOMS: atom_id res chain seq x y z
N MET A 1 1.85 12.61 7.38
CA MET A 1 2.46 12.65 6.02
C MET A 1 2.75 11.27 5.45
N ARG A 2 3.41 10.34 6.17
CA ARG A 2 3.74 8.99 5.66
C ARG A 2 2.53 8.13 5.28
N TRP A 3 1.48 8.15 6.08
CA TRP A 3 0.23 7.44 5.80
C TRP A 3 -0.41 7.89 4.48
N ALA A 4 -0.39 9.20 4.18
CA ALA A 4 -0.93 9.74 2.94
C ALA A 4 -0.15 9.27 1.70
N ALA A 5 1.17 9.11 1.83
CA ALA A 5 1.99 8.52 0.77
C ALA A 5 1.63 7.05 0.52
N ALA A 6 1.44 6.26 1.58
CA ALA A 6 1.00 4.86 1.45
C ALA A 6 -0.38 4.77 0.77
N THR A 7 -1.34 5.61 1.18
CA THR A 7 -2.67 5.67 0.55
C THR A 7 -2.58 6.02 -0.93
N ALA A 8 -1.83 7.07 -1.30
CA ALA A 8 -1.68 7.50 -2.68
C ALA A 8 -1.03 6.41 -3.56
N LEU A 9 -0.04 5.69 -3.04
CA LEU A 9 0.59 4.58 -3.75
C LEU A 9 -0.39 3.43 -4.03
N GLY A 10 -1.27 3.11 -3.08
CA GLY A 10 -2.32 2.11 -3.26
C GLY A 10 -3.39 2.52 -4.28
N GLU A 11 -3.76 3.81 -4.31
CA GLU A 11 -4.69 4.35 -5.31
C GLU A 11 -4.10 4.36 -6.73
N LEU A 12 -2.79 4.59 -6.85
CA LEU A 12 -2.07 4.49 -8.11
C LEU A 12 -1.93 3.04 -8.59
N LYS A 13 -2.21 2.05 -7.73
CA LYS A 13 -2.08 0.61 -8.04
C LYS A 13 -0.70 0.26 -8.62
N ASP A 14 0.34 0.96 -8.18
CA ASP A 14 1.70 0.78 -8.70
C ASP A 14 2.36 -0.42 -8.01
N SER A 15 2.54 -1.52 -8.73
CA SER A 15 3.17 -2.73 -8.21
C SER A 15 4.60 -2.52 -7.70
N ARG A 16 5.30 -1.47 -8.15
CA ARG A 16 6.63 -1.10 -7.63
C ARG A 16 6.57 -0.61 -6.18
N ALA A 17 5.39 -0.22 -5.70
CA ALA A 17 5.17 0.20 -4.32
C ALA A 17 5.07 -0.98 -3.34
N MET A 18 4.97 -2.23 -3.80
CA MET A 18 4.81 -3.39 -2.92
C MET A 18 5.92 -3.49 -1.86
N GLY A 19 7.20 -3.43 -2.26
CA GLY A 19 8.31 -3.50 -1.30
C GLY A 19 8.27 -2.39 -0.23
N PRO A 20 8.17 -1.11 -0.62
CA PRO A 20 8.01 -0.01 0.34
C PRO A 20 6.78 -0.12 1.24
N LEU A 21 5.63 -0.58 0.71
CA LEU A 21 4.40 -0.74 1.48
C LEU A 21 4.50 -1.91 2.47
N THR A 22 5.13 -3.03 2.10
CA THR A 22 5.41 -4.13 3.04
C THR A 22 6.27 -3.66 4.20
N ALA A 23 7.30 -2.85 3.96
CA ALA A 23 8.11 -2.28 5.04
C ALA A 23 7.30 -1.32 5.94
N ALA A 24 6.32 -0.60 5.38
CA ALA A 24 5.46 0.31 6.13
C ALA A 24 4.45 -0.41 7.06
N LEU A 25 4.26 -1.73 6.91
CA LEU A 25 3.47 -2.54 7.85
C LEU A 25 4.12 -2.66 9.22
N GLU A 26 5.43 -2.41 9.33
CA GLU A 26 6.18 -2.44 10.58
C GLU A 26 6.36 -1.04 11.20
N ASP A 27 5.76 0.01 10.60
CA ASP A 27 5.88 1.38 11.11
C ASP A 27 5.22 1.51 12.50
N GLU A 28 5.83 2.28 13.39
CA GLU A 28 5.35 2.50 14.77
C GLU A 28 3.95 3.13 14.79
N ALA A 29 3.65 3.99 13.80
CA ALA A 29 2.37 4.66 13.70
C ALA A 29 1.29 3.73 13.12
N GLU A 30 0.25 3.47 13.90
CA GLU A 30 -0.87 2.63 13.48
C GLU A 30 -1.52 3.09 12.16
N GLY A 31 -1.68 4.39 11.97
CA GLY A 31 -2.25 4.93 10.73
C GLY A 31 -1.39 4.66 9.49
N VAL A 32 -0.07 4.50 9.66
CA VAL A 32 0.83 4.12 8.55
C VAL A 32 0.65 2.64 8.23
N ARG A 33 0.58 1.76 9.25
CA ARG A 33 0.34 0.33 9.05
C ARG A 33 -0.99 0.05 8.37
N GLN A 34 -2.07 0.69 8.82
CA GLN A 34 -3.39 0.55 8.22
C GLN A 34 -3.40 1.03 6.76
N ALA A 35 -2.80 2.19 6.48
CA ALA A 35 -2.72 2.71 5.11
C ALA A 35 -1.89 1.79 4.19
N ALA A 36 -0.82 1.18 4.71
CA ALA A 36 0.00 0.23 3.97
C ALA A 36 -0.75 -1.07 3.65
N SER A 37 -1.50 -1.61 4.61
CA SER A 37 -2.33 -2.82 4.41
C SER A 37 -3.38 -2.59 3.31
N VAL A 38 -4.14 -1.50 3.40
CA VAL A 38 -5.15 -1.15 2.40
C VAL A 38 -4.53 -0.93 1.02
N ALA A 39 -3.35 -0.31 0.96
CA ALA A 39 -2.66 -0.07 -0.29
C ALA A 39 -2.19 -1.36 -0.97
N LEU A 40 -1.72 -2.34 -0.20
CA LEU A 40 -1.32 -3.66 -0.71
C LEU A 40 -2.52 -4.43 -1.28
N GLU A 41 -3.65 -4.47 -0.56
CA GLU A 41 -4.88 -5.12 -1.04
C GLU A 41 -5.35 -4.53 -2.38
N LYS A 42 -5.32 -3.19 -2.52
CA LYS A 42 -5.72 -2.52 -3.77
C LYS A 42 -4.80 -2.86 -4.95
N ILE A 43 -3.50 -3.04 -4.69
CA ILE A 43 -2.54 -3.43 -5.72
C ILE A 43 -2.80 -4.88 -6.14
N GLU A 44 -3.03 -5.78 -5.20
CA GLU A 44 -3.34 -7.20 -5.46
C GLU A 44 -4.66 -7.36 -6.24
N GLU A 45 -5.73 -6.66 -5.83
CA GLU A 45 -7.01 -6.65 -6.55
C GLU A 45 -6.84 -6.21 -8.02
N SER A 46 -5.95 -5.25 -8.28
CA SER A 46 -5.66 -4.78 -9.64
C SER A 46 -4.80 -5.72 -10.48
N ALA A 47 -4.05 -6.61 -9.83
CA ALA A 47 -3.25 -7.61 -10.51
C ALA A 47 -4.12 -8.79 -10.95
N ASP A 48 -5.14 -9.14 -10.16
CA ASP A 48 -6.09 -10.22 -10.46
C ASP A 48 -7.06 -9.85 -11.60
N ASP A 49 -7.41 -8.57 -11.75
CA ASP A 49 -8.24 -8.04 -12.86
C ASP A 49 -7.53 -8.09 -14.24
N ALA A 50 -6.24 -8.44 -14.30
CA ALA A 50 -5.45 -8.47 -15.54
C ALA A 50 -5.40 -9.86 -16.25
N LEU A 51 -6.19 -10.84 -15.80
CA LEU A 51 -6.28 -12.22 -16.34
C LEU A 51 -7.61 -12.50 -17.05
#